data_AF-A0A086ZQ20-F1
#
_entry.id   AF-A0A086ZQ20-F1
#
_cell.length_a   1.000
_cell.length_b   1.000
_cell.length_c   1.000
_cell.angle_alpha   90.00
_cell.angle_beta   90.00
_cell.angle_gamma   90.00
#
_symmetry.space_group_name_H-M   'P 1'
#
loop_
_entity.id
_entity.type
_entity.pdbx_description
1 polymer ?
#
loop_
_entity_poly.entity_id
_entity_poly.type
_entity_poly.pdbx_seq_one_letter_code
_entity_poly.pdbx_strand_id
1 'polypeptide(L)'
;MTSSTPLPQQYEMLCEFAWDQLNHSGLTSPTFLWDASFHRDAEADDEIRMDVPIASPEEAQQIIDGPITWYLRMMDSLSPTQKANGPSGIPLSDMPTFFIDSGALAGVEAVISNARSTTRWHDAAVNFSLALLKTSAFLGSIADREGEGLTYLKRVIDETRTYFDSVANHADPVTGGLALNEIINAACKDDFRFNPIQMVTLISCALPFAQWDDTRVFVYDAMDRARATMDSIEKDIQANDRDDPAGNLMMDSDGNLIDVSAGSIREQFDTSMLLLRHDVLRLCGDDEQADRLLRDNSDLEPFADTRAIQLIAGKRWRELYDFASRILDDDPYQQIALIPPNLVPDDWHTILDLAQYELAHGQ
;
A
#
# COMPACT_ATOMS: atom_id res chain seq x y z
N MET A 1 -19.63 -23.27 26.23
CA MET A 1 -20.28 -22.31 27.13
C MET A 1 -19.37 -21.10 27.18
N THR A 2 -19.46 -20.25 26.15
CA THR A 2 -18.84 -18.94 26.13
C THR A 2 -19.66 -18.04 27.05
N SER A 3 -19.06 -17.49 28.10
CA SER A 3 -19.71 -16.48 28.91
C SER A 3 -19.97 -15.26 28.03
N SER A 4 -21.24 -14.88 27.83
CA SER A 4 -21.56 -13.62 27.18
C SER A 4 -21.01 -12.48 28.02
N THR A 5 -20.13 -11.67 27.43
CA THR A 5 -19.65 -10.44 28.05
C THR A 5 -20.87 -9.52 28.28
N PRO A 6 -21.03 -8.89 29.44
CA PRO A 6 -22.12 -7.95 29.67
C PRO A 6 -22.06 -6.80 28.65
N LEU A 7 -23.20 -6.40 28.08
CA LEU A 7 -23.33 -5.31 27.10
C LEU A 7 -22.54 -4.02 27.47
N PRO A 8 -22.56 -3.53 28.72
CA PRO A 8 -21.76 -2.34 29.11
C PRO A 8 -20.24 -2.54 28.99
N GLN A 9 -19.74 -3.77 29.16
CA GLN A 9 -18.32 -4.07 29.06
C GLN A 9 -17.88 -4.23 27.59
N GLN A 10 -18.75 -4.73 26.71
CA GLN A 10 -18.48 -4.75 25.26
C GLN A 10 -18.42 -3.34 24.67
N TYR A 11 -19.25 -2.43 25.17
CA TYR A 11 -19.22 -1.01 24.81
C TYR A 11 -17.89 -0.33 25.15
N GLU A 12 -17.39 -0.53 26.38
CA GLU A 12 -16.09 0.01 26.79
C GLU A 12 -14.98 -0.55 25.91
N MET A 13 -15.00 -1.85 25.61
CA MET A 13 -14.05 -2.49 24.69
C MET A 13 -14.13 -1.93 23.26
N LEU A 14 -15.31 -1.52 22.80
CA LEU A 14 -15.51 -0.94 21.47
C LEU A 14 -14.99 0.50 21.39
N CYS A 15 -15.21 1.29 22.45
CA CYS A 15 -14.61 2.61 22.59
C CYS A 15 -13.09 2.52 22.72
N GLU A 16 -12.57 1.57 23.49
CA GLU A 16 -11.14 1.28 23.61
C GLU A 16 -10.56 0.85 22.27
N PHE A 17 -11.22 -0.05 21.54
CA PHE A 17 -10.81 -0.46 20.21
C PHE A 17 -10.73 0.73 19.24
N ALA A 18 -11.79 1.56 19.16
CA ALA A 18 -11.79 2.74 18.31
C ALA A 18 -10.69 3.74 18.71
N TRP A 19 -10.42 3.85 20.01
CA TRP A 19 -9.35 4.70 20.53
C TRP A 19 -7.94 4.14 20.24
N ASP A 20 -7.77 2.81 20.28
CA ASP A 20 -6.52 2.15 19.87
C ASP A 20 -6.25 2.34 18.37
N GLN A 21 -7.28 2.22 17.53
CA GLN A 21 -7.18 2.52 16.10
C GLN A 21 -6.78 3.98 15.83
N LEU A 22 -7.22 4.93 16.68
CA LEU A 22 -6.75 6.32 16.62
C LEU A 22 -5.28 6.45 17.05
N ASN A 23 -4.91 5.83 18.16
CA ASN A 23 -3.59 5.95 18.77
C ASN A 23 -2.46 5.32 17.95
N HIS A 24 -2.76 4.34 17.09
CA HIS A 24 -1.74 3.75 16.21
C HIS A 24 -1.07 4.77 15.28
N SER A 25 -1.76 5.86 14.95
CA SER A 25 -1.21 6.98 14.19
C SER A 25 -0.47 8.02 15.06
N GLY A 26 -0.76 8.12 16.36
CA GLY A 26 -0.29 9.27 17.16
C GLY A 26 -0.88 10.62 16.69
N LEU A 27 -1.87 10.60 15.79
CA LEU A 27 -2.61 11.75 15.27
C LEU A 27 -4.03 11.79 15.84
N THR A 28 -4.78 12.84 15.50
CA THR A 28 -6.16 13.07 15.97
C THR A 28 -7.21 12.16 15.30
N SER A 29 -6.80 11.39 14.28
CA SER A 29 -7.65 10.52 13.45
C SER A 29 -6.81 9.38 12.86
N PRO A 30 -7.39 8.20 12.53
CA PRO A 30 -6.66 7.14 11.87
C PRO A 30 -6.28 7.61 10.46
N THR A 31 -5.16 7.09 9.98
CA THR A 31 -4.63 7.24 8.62
C THR A 31 -4.78 5.92 7.87
N PHE A 32 -4.68 5.94 6.55
CA PHE A 32 -4.92 4.77 5.70
C PHE A 32 -3.65 4.05 5.28
N LEU A 33 -2.69 4.82 4.79
CA LEU A 33 -1.41 4.35 4.32
C LEU A 33 -0.36 4.55 5.41
N TRP A 34 -0.32 5.71 6.07
CA TRP A 34 0.67 5.96 7.12
C TRP A 34 0.29 5.32 8.47
N ASP A 35 1.28 4.89 9.24
CA ASP A 35 1.13 4.35 10.60
C ASP A 35 2.36 4.74 11.44
N ALA A 36 2.19 4.99 12.75
CA ALA A 36 3.32 5.40 13.59
C ALA A 36 4.33 4.28 13.85
N SER A 37 4.03 3.02 13.50
CA SER A 37 5.02 1.93 13.50
C SER A 37 6.17 2.22 12.55
N PHE A 38 5.92 2.80 11.37
CA PHE A 38 6.99 3.19 10.45
C PHE A 38 7.97 4.16 11.12
N HIS A 39 7.46 5.13 11.87
CA HIS A 39 8.29 6.08 12.61
C HIS A 39 9.09 5.39 13.72
N ARG A 40 8.46 4.52 14.52
CA ARG A 40 9.14 3.79 15.60
C ARG A 40 10.23 2.84 15.07
N ASP A 41 9.95 2.15 13.97
CA ASP A 41 10.91 1.24 13.33
C ASP A 41 12.07 2.04 12.71
N ALA A 42 11.78 3.22 12.13
CA ALA A 42 12.78 4.14 11.61
C ALA A 42 13.70 4.69 12.71
N GLU A 43 13.14 5.11 13.85
CA GLU A 43 13.91 5.53 15.03
C GLU A 43 14.84 4.42 15.53
N ALA A 44 14.33 3.18 15.64
CA ALA A 44 15.12 2.03 16.06
C ALA A 44 16.27 1.72 15.07
N ASP A 45 16.04 1.89 13.78
CA ASP A 45 17.10 1.78 12.77
C ASP A 45 18.12 2.91 12.87
N ASP A 46 17.68 4.14 13.10
CA ASP A 46 18.53 5.32 13.22
C ASP A 46 19.51 5.22 14.39
N GLU A 47 19.16 4.52 15.48
CA GLU A 47 20.06 4.27 16.60
C GLU A 47 21.34 3.50 16.20
N ILE A 48 21.24 2.66 15.16
CA ILE A 48 22.34 1.80 14.70
C ILE A 48 22.85 2.14 13.30
N ARG A 49 22.20 3.07 12.60
CA ARG A 49 22.56 3.49 11.25
C ARG A 49 23.88 4.26 11.25
N MET A 50 24.73 3.99 10.27
CA MET A 50 26.07 4.54 10.18
C MET A 50 26.36 5.05 8.77
N ASP A 51 27.34 5.94 8.60
CA ASP A 51 27.87 6.26 7.26
C ASP A 51 28.75 5.10 6.76
N VAL A 52 28.11 4.02 6.33
CA VAL A 52 28.77 2.85 5.76
C VAL A 52 28.75 2.90 4.23
N PRO A 53 29.78 2.35 3.57
CA PRO A 53 29.78 2.19 2.13
C PRO A 53 28.55 1.42 1.66
N ILE A 54 28.02 1.87 0.53
CA ILE A 54 26.92 1.22 -0.16
C ILE A 54 27.41 0.69 -1.50
N ALA A 55 26.92 -0.48 -1.91
CA ALA A 55 27.18 -1.01 -3.24
C ALA A 55 26.78 0.01 -4.30
N SER A 56 27.64 0.22 -5.30
CA SER A 56 27.30 1.05 -6.45
C SER A 56 26.10 0.45 -7.21
N PRO A 57 25.34 1.23 -8.01
CA PRO A 57 24.17 0.71 -8.72
C PRO A 57 24.50 -0.49 -9.62
N GLU A 58 25.69 -0.50 -10.24
CA GLU A 58 26.16 -1.61 -11.07
C GLU A 58 26.46 -2.88 -10.25
N GLU A 59 27.09 -2.73 -9.08
CA GLU A 59 27.37 -3.85 -8.18
C GLU A 59 26.06 -4.39 -7.55
N ALA A 60 25.19 -3.51 -7.08
CA ALA A 60 23.87 -3.87 -6.57
C ALA A 60 23.07 -4.64 -7.63
N GLN A 61 23.11 -4.18 -8.89
CA GLN A 61 22.47 -4.87 -10.00
C GLN A 61 23.00 -6.29 -10.19
N GLN A 62 24.32 -6.48 -10.16
CA GLN A 62 24.95 -7.79 -10.32
C GLN A 62 24.60 -8.74 -9.17
N ILE A 63 24.56 -8.22 -7.94
CA ILE A 63 24.19 -8.97 -6.74
C ILE A 63 22.74 -9.46 -6.84
N ILE A 64 21.83 -8.59 -7.28
CA ILE A 64 20.40 -8.93 -7.47
C ILE A 64 20.20 -9.92 -8.62
N ASP A 65 20.80 -9.65 -9.79
CA ASP A 65 20.54 -10.42 -11.00
C ASP A 65 21.09 -11.86 -10.91
N GLY A 66 22.15 -12.10 -10.13
CA GLY A 66 22.80 -13.40 -10.02
C GLY A 66 21.84 -14.53 -9.61
N PRO A 67 21.25 -14.48 -8.40
CA PRO A 67 20.29 -15.48 -7.93
C PRO A 67 19.02 -15.58 -8.79
N ILE A 68 18.46 -14.44 -9.24
CA ILE A 68 17.29 -14.39 -10.12
C ILE A 68 17.56 -15.13 -11.44
N THR A 69 18.68 -14.81 -12.10
CA THR A 69 19.05 -15.43 -13.37
C THR A 69 19.30 -16.93 -13.21
N TRP A 70 19.89 -17.34 -12.08
CA TRP A 70 20.10 -18.76 -11.79
C TRP A 70 18.76 -19.50 -11.65
N TYR A 71 17.81 -18.92 -10.92
CA TYR A 71 16.46 -19.46 -10.75
C TYR A 71 15.74 -19.58 -12.11
N LEU A 72 15.70 -18.51 -12.90
CA LEU A 72 15.00 -18.51 -14.20
C LEU A 72 15.61 -19.53 -15.18
N ARG A 73 16.95 -19.68 -15.20
CA ARG A 73 17.62 -20.72 -16.00
C ARG A 73 17.28 -22.13 -15.53
N MET A 74 17.14 -22.34 -14.22
CA MET A 74 16.68 -23.61 -13.68
C MET A 74 15.26 -23.91 -14.17
N MET A 75 14.36 -22.92 -14.14
CA MET A 75 13.00 -23.04 -14.66
C MET A 75 12.97 -23.39 -16.15
N ASP A 76 13.78 -22.70 -16.97
CA ASP A 76 13.90 -23.01 -18.39
C ASP A 76 14.39 -24.45 -18.65
N SER A 77 15.30 -24.95 -17.81
CA SER A 77 15.81 -26.32 -17.92
C SER A 77 14.76 -27.40 -17.62
N LEU A 78 13.70 -27.05 -16.89
CA LEU A 78 12.57 -27.93 -16.60
C LEU A 78 11.59 -28.01 -17.78
N SER A 79 11.74 -27.17 -18.81
CA SER A 79 10.87 -27.17 -19.98
C SER A 79 11.10 -28.43 -20.83
N PRO A 80 10.07 -29.28 -21.03
CA PRO A 80 10.21 -30.47 -21.87
C PRO A 80 10.29 -30.17 -23.38
N THR A 81 10.11 -28.90 -23.79
CA THR A 81 9.90 -28.54 -25.21
C THR A 81 10.95 -27.56 -25.70
N GLN A 82 11.97 -28.03 -26.43
CA GLN A 82 12.72 -27.16 -27.35
C GLN A 82 11.77 -26.74 -28.48
N LYS A 83 11.19 -25.53 -28.43
CA LYS A 83 10.51 -24.96 -29.60
C LYS A 83 11.54 -24.33 -30.53
N ALA A 84 11.58 -24.84 -31.76
CA ALA A 84 12.23 -24.17 -32.87
C ALA A 84 11.45 -22.88 -33.19
N ASN A 85 12.07 -21.72 -32.97
CA ASN A 85 11.63 -20.37 -33.35
C ASN A 85 10.50 -19.75 -32.50
N GLY A 86 10.87 -19.13 -31.37
CA GLY A 86 10.06 -18.25 -30.52
C GLY A 86 10.83 -17.85 -29.25
N PRO A 87 10.44 -16.80 -28.50
CA PRO A 87 11.09 -16.48 -27.22
C PRO A 87 10.94 -17.70 -26.29
N SER A 88 12.08 -18.17 -25.80
CA SER A 88 12.22 -19.38 -24.99
C SER A 88 11.55 -19.22 -23.62
N GLY A 89 10.79 -20.23 -23.18
CA GLY A 89 10.25 -20.31 -21.82
C GLY A 89 9.10 -21.31 -21.68
N ILE A 90 8.85 -21.78 -20.46
CA ILE A 90 7.59 -22.46 -20.08
C ILE A 90 6.50 -21.36 -20.03
N PRO A 91 5.29 -21.54 -20.60
CA PRO A 91 4.19 -20.61 -20.38
C PRO A 91 3.92 -20.42 -18.88
N LEU A 92 3.55 -19.22 -18.44
CA LEU A 92 3.34 -18.93 -17.00
C LEU A 92 2.35 -19.91 -16.34
N SER A 93 1.31 -20.31 -17.06
CA SER A 93 0.32 -21.32 -16.65
C SER A 93 0.95 -22.68 -16.30
N ASP A 94 2.02 -23.04 -17.00
CA ASP A 94 2.68 -24.34 -16.93
C ASP A 94 3.92 -24.28 -16.02
N MET A 95 4.33 -23.09 -15.55
CA MET A 95 5.45 -22.93 -14.64
C MET A 95 5.12 -23.48 -13.24
N PRO A 96 6.05 -24.22 -12.60
CA PRO A 96 5.99 -24.51 -11.17
C PRO A 96 5.74 -23.27 -10.32
N THR A 97 5.01 -23.43 -9.21
CA THR A 97 4.81 -22.35 -8.25
C THR A 97 6.13 -21.92 -7.64
N PHE A 98 6.35 -20.61 -7.57
CA PHE A 98 7.47 -19.99 -6.87
C PHE A 98 7.33 -20.17 -5.35
N PHE A 99 8.48 -20.30 -4.69
CA PHE A 99 8.61 -20.30 -3.23
C PHE A 99 9.80 -19.43 -2.83
N ILE A 100 9.65 -18.64 -1.78
CA ILE A 100 10.66 -17.68 -1.33
C ILE A 100 11.98 -18.36 -0.91
N ASP A 101 11.87 -19.57 -0.36
CA ASP A 101 13.00 -20.41 0.07
C ASP A 101 13.89 -20.91 -1.08
N SER A 102 13.49 -20.66 -2.34
CA SER A 102 14.33 -20.92 -3.51
C SER A 102 15.61 -20.08 -3.54
N GLY A 103 15.68 -18.99 -2.77
CA GLY A 103 16.81 -18.09 -2.73
C GLY A 103 16.91 -17.15 -3.95
N ALA A 104 15.91 -17.13 -4.84
CA ALA A 104 15.91 -16.28 -6.03
C ALA A 104 16.02 -14.79 -5.69
N LEU A 105 15.45 -14.37 -4.54
CA LEU A 105 15.46 -12.98 -4.07
C LEU A 105 16.56 -12.70 -3.03
N ALA A 106 17.50 -13.62 -2.81
CA ALA A 106 18.58 -13.42 -1.82
C ALA A 106 19.50 -12.22 -2.17
N GLY A 107 19.66 -11.91 -3.45
CA GLY A 107 20.40 -10.73 -3.90
C GLY A 107 19.69 -9.41 -3.58
N VAL A 108 18.35 -9.41 -3.67
CA VAL A 108 17.50 -8.27 -3.27
C VAL A 108 17.65 -8.02 -1.76
N GLU A 109 17.57 -9.08 -0.96
CA GLU A 109 17.73 -9.01 0.49
C GLU A 109 19.06 -8.38 0.90
N ALA A 110 20.16 -8.82 0.27
CA ALA A 110 21.50 -8.33 0.56
C ALA A 110 21.63 -6.83 0.25
N VAL A 111 21.08 -6.37 -0.88
CA VAL A 111 21.15 -4.96 -1.30
C VAL A 111 20.30 -4.08 -0.37
N ILE A 112 19.09 -4.51 -0.01
CA ILE A 112 18.22 -3.76 0.90
C ILE A 112 18.85 -3.67 2.30
N SER A 113 19.39 -4.76 2.83
CA SER A 113 20.04 -4.77 4.13
C SER A 113 21.22 -3.79 4.20
N ASN A 114 22.02 -3.70 3.12
CA ASN A 114 23.09 -2.70 3.01
C ASN A 114 22.54 -1.26 2.93
N ALA A 115 21.49 -1.03 2.14
CA ALA A 115 20.87 0.29 1.98
C ALA A 115 20.23 0.81 3.29
N ARG A 116 19.51 -0.05 4.02
CA ARG A 116 18.86 0.27 5.31
C ARG A 116 19.86 0.71 6.39
N SER A 117 21.07 0.17 6.34
CA SER A 117 22.11 0.40 7.35
C SER A 117 22.90 1.70 7.15
N THR A 118 22.72 2.41 6.02
CA THR A 118 23.52 3.59 5.68
C THR A 118 22.77 4.91 5.79
N THR A 119 23.47 5.97 6.21
CA THR A 119 23.01 7.36 6.14
C THR A 119 23.26 8.03 4.79
N ARG A 120 23.75 7.28 3.78
CA ARG A 120 23.89 7.76 2.40
C ARG A 120 22.54 7.75 1.69
N TRP A 121 21.66 8.65 2.12
CA TRP A 121 20.22 8.67 1.80
C TRP A 121 19.90 8.50 0.31
N HIS A 122 20.54 9.29 -0.55
CA HIS A 122 20.30 9.23 -1.98
C HIS A 122 20.80 7.93 -2.61
N ASP A 123 22.03 7.51 -2.29
CA ASP A 123 22.60 6.28 -2.86
C ASP A 123 21.81 5.04 -2.40
N ALA A 124 21.34 5.04 -1.15
CA ALA A 124 20.43 4.01 -0.64
C ALA A 124 19.09 3.99 -1.37
N ALA A 125 18.50 5.14 -1.63
CA ALA A 125 17.26 5.24 -2.40
C ALA A 125 17.41 4.68 -3.83
N VAL A 126 18.56 4.89 -4.48
CA VAL A 126 18.87 4.26 -5.78
C VAL A 126 18.86 2.73 -5.66
N ASN A 127 19.43 2.17 -4.60
CA ASN A 127 19.46 0.72 -4.39
C ASN A 127 18.09 0.14 -4.00
N PHE A 128 17.28 0.85 -3.21
CA PHE A 128 15.88 0.50 -2.95
C PHE A 128 15.05 0.50 -4.24
N SER A 129 15.19 1.56 -5.04
CA SER A 129 14.54 1.68 -6.36
C SER A 129 14.89 0.50 -7.27
N LEU A 130 16.18 0.14 -7.33
CA LEU A 130 16.66 -1.01 -8.09
C LEU A 130 16.07 -2.34 -7.61
N ALA A 131 16.07 -2.56 -6.29
CA ALA A 131 15.52 -3.74 -5.64
C ALA A 131 14.02 -3.90 -5.91
N LEU A 132 13.25 -2.82 -5.79
CA LEU A 132 11.81 -2.78 -6.08
C LEU A 132 11.52 -3.15 -7.53
N LEU A 133 12.19 -2.49 -8.49
CA LEU A 133 12.00 -2.75 -9.91
C LEU A 133 12.38 -4.19 -10.29
N LYS A 134 13.51 -4.68 -9.76
CA LYS A 134 13.96 -6.05 -10.04
C LYS A 134 13.06 -7.11 -9.43
N THR A 135 12.54 -6.86 -8.24
CA THR A 135 11.55 -7.74 -7.60
C THR A 135 10.27 -7.77 -8.43
N SER A 136 9.73 -6.60 -8.80
CA SER A 136 8.49 -6.52 -9.57
C SER A 136 8.62 -7.19 -10.96
N ALA A 137 9.71 -6.92 -11.68
CA ALA A 137 9.99 -7.56 -12.96
C ALA A 137 10.16 -9.09 -12.83
N PHE A 138 10.78 -9.56 -11.73
CA PHE A 138 10.90 -10.98 -11.44
C PHE A 138 9.53 -11.63 -11.19
N LEU A 139 8.67 -11.00 -10.39
CA LEU A 139 7.32 -11.49 -10.12
C LEU A 139 6.47 -11.57 -11.40
N GLY A 140 6.65 -10.63 -12.34
CA GLY A 140 6.03 -10.70 -13.66
C GLY A 140 6.52 -11.86 -14.54
N SER A 141 7.61 -12.53 -14.14
CA SER A 141 8.25 -13.62 -14.89
C SER A 141 8.05 -15.01 -14.27
N ILE A 142 7.30 -15.13 -13.18
CA ILE A 142 7.14 -16.38 -12.40
C ILE A 142 5.68 -16.63 -12.01
N ALA A 143 5.34 -17.89 -11.70
CA ALA A 143 4.01 -18.25 -11.19
C ALA A 143 3.96 -18.19 -9.66
N ASP A 144 3.49 -17.07 -9.10
CA ASP A 144 3.38 -16.83 -7.65
C ASP A 144 2.00 -17.21 -7.10
N ARG A 145 1.60 -18.49 -7.21
CA ARG A 145 0.23 -18.93 -6.88
C ARG A 145 -0.09 -18.85 -5.38
N GLU A 146 0.91 -19.03 -4.52
CA GLU A 146 0.74 -18.92 -3.06
C GLU A 146 0.92 -17.47 -2.56
N GLY A 147 1.27 -16.53 -3.45
CA GLY A 147 1.43 -15.11 -3.11
C GLY A 147 2.65 -14.80 -2.23
N GLU A 148 3.62 -15.71 -2.11
CA GLU A 148 4.84 -15.49 -1.31
C GLU A 148 5.70 -14.37 -1.91
N GLY A 149 5.80 -14.32 -3.25
CA GLY A 149 6.51 -13.28 -3.97
C GLY A 149 5.89 -11.90 -3.78
N LEU A 150 4.57 -11.79 -3.93
CA LEU A 150 3.82 -10.57 -3.67
C LEU A 150 3.95 -10.12 -2.21
N THR A 151 3.92 -11.07 -1.27
CA THR A 151 4.16 -10.79 0.16
C THR A 151 5.56 -10.24 0.39
N TYR A 152 6.57 -10.80 -0.27
CA TYR A 152 7.93 -10.28 -0.23
C TYR A 152 8.02 -8.86 -0.80
N LEU A 153 7.40 -8.58 -1.95
CA LEU A 153 7.39 -7.23 -2.55
C LEU A 153 6.76 -6.20 -1.60
N LYS A 154 5.63 -6.54 -0.95
CA LYS A 154 5.00 -5.67 0.05
C LYS A 154 5.94 -5.37 1.20
N ARG A 155 6.68 -6.37 1.70
CA ARG A 155 7.71 -6.14 2.73
C ARG A 155 8.82 -5.19 2.26
N VAL A 156 9.30 -5.34 1.02
CA VAL A 156 10.31 -4.41 0.46
C VAL A 156 9.77 -2.98 0.37
N ILE A 157 8.50 -2.81 -0.01
CA ILE A 157 7.83 -1.51 -0.01
C ILE A 157 7.77 -0.94 1.40
N ASP A 158 7.34 -1.71 2.40
CA ASP A 158 7.25 -1.25 3.78
C ASP A 158 8.63 -0.91 4.38
N GLU A 159 9.68 -1.69 4.09
CA GLU A 159 11.05 -1.36 4.48
C GLU A 159 11.55 -0.06 3.82
N THR A 160 11.16 0.18 2.56
CA THR A 160 11.43 1.45 1.88
C THR A 160 10.71 2.60 2.57
N ARG A 161 9.44 2.42 2.96
CA ARG A 161 8.64 3.44 3.64
C ARG A 161 9.22 3.79 5.01
N THR A 162 9.64 2.79 5.79
CA THR A 162 10.37 2.98 7.05
C THR A 162 11.66 3.77 6.81
N TYR A 163 12.46 3.40 5.79
CA TYR A 163 13.68 4.14 5.47
C TYR A 163 13.42 5.61 5.13
N PHE A 164 12.35 5.88 4.38
CA PHE A 164 11.98 7.22 3.96
C PHE A 164 11.44 8.11 5.08
N ASP A 165 10.95 7.54 6.17
CA ASP A 165 10.68 8.30 7.39
C ASP A 165 11.98 8.92 7.94
N SER A 166 13.04 8.13 8.06
CA SER A 166 14.36 8.64 8.45
C SER A 166 14.96 9.61 7.42
N VAL A 167 14.81 9.35 6.12
CA VAL A 167 15.28 10.30 5.08
C VAL A 167 14.63 11.66 5.29
N ALA A 168 13.33 11.71 5.54
CA ALA A 168 12.63 12.96 5.70
C ALA A 168 13.00 13.68 7.01
N ASN A 169 13.32 12.93 8.08
CA ASN A 169 13.75 13.49 9.37
C ASN A 169 15.21 13.98 9.38
N HIS A 170 16.12 13.33 8.65
CA HIS A 170 17.57 13.55 8.82
C HIS A 170 18.29 14.07 7.57
N ALA A 171 17.77 13.84 6.36
CA ALA A 171 18.39 14.36 5.16
C ALA A 171 18.11 15.87 5.01
N ASP A 172 19.07 16.60 4.45
CA ASP A 172 18.75 17.96 4.00
C ASP A 172 17.69 17.91 2.86
N PRO A 173 16.86 18.95 2.69
CA PRO A 173 15.78 18.94 1.71
C PRO A 173 16.19 18.60 0.27
N VAL A 174 17.42 18.97 -0.13
CA VAL A 174 17.91 18.68 -1.49
C VAL A 174 18.19 17.19 -1.62
N THR A 175 18.92 16.61 -0.67
CA THR A 175 19.21 15.17 -0.65
C THR A 175 17.93 14.35 -0.50
N GLY A 176 17.02 14.74 0.40
CA GLY A 176 15.74 14.08 0.59
C GLY A 176 14.85 14.09 -0.65
N GLY A 177 14.78 15.23 -1.35
CA GLY A 177 14.04 15.35 -2.61
C GLY A 177 14.64 14.50 -3.73
N LEU A 178 15.97 14.43 -3.85
CA LEU A 178 16.65 13.54 -4.80
C LEU A 178 16.38 12.06 -4.48
N ALA A 179 16.48 11.67 -3.21
CA ALA A 179 16.20 10.30 -2.77
C ALA A 179 14.74 9.92 -3.10
N LEU A 180 13.77 10.77 -2.78
CA LEU A 180 12.37 10.50 -3.04
C LEU A 180 12.08 10.37 -4.53
N ASN A 181 12.74 11.17 -5.37
CA ASN A 181 12.61 11.08 -6.82
C ASN A 181 12.96 9.69 -7.37
N GLU A 182 13.97 9.01 -6.82
CA GLU A 182 14.34 7.66 -7.26
C GLU A 182 13.21 6.64 -7.02
N ILE A 183 12.47 6.79 -5.92
CA ILE A 183 11.33 5.93 -5.59
C ILE A 183 10.10 6.28 -6.41
N ILE A 184 9.78 7.57 -6.57
CA ILE A 184 8.65 8.00 -7.41
C ILE A 184 8.87 7.57 -8.87
N ASN A 185 10.10 7.67 -9.37
CA ASN A 185 10.46 7.19 -10.70
C ASN A 185 10.28 5.67 -10.83
N ALA A 186 10.57 4.89 -9.78
CA ALA A 186 10.30 3.45 -9.76
C ALA A 186 8.79 3.15 -9.76
N ALA A 187 8.02 3.84 -8.93
CA ALA A 187 6.56 3.68 -8.85
C ALA A 187 5.86 3.98 -10.18
N CYS A 188 6.40 4.91 -10.97
CA CYS A 188 5.84 5.30 -12.26
C CYS A 188 6.36 4.49 -13.47
N LYS A 189 7.15 3.41 -13.25
CA LYS A 189 7.63 2.52 -14.31
C LYS A 189 6.69 1.36 -14.59
N ASP A 190 6.91 0.72 -15.74
CA ASP A 190 6.07 -0.34 -16.33
C ASP A 190 5.64 -1.45 -15.34
N ASP A 191 6.54 -1.88 -14.45
CA ASP A 191 6.25 -2.99 -13.53
C ASP A 191 5.25 -2.62 -12.42
N PHE A 192 5.18 -1.35 -12.01
CA PHE A 192 4.24 -0.89 -10.98
C PHE A 192 3.02 -0.18 -11.56
N ARG A 193 3.13 0.39 -12.75
CA ARG A 193 2.09 1.25 -13.32
C ARG A 193 0.77 0.51 -13.60
N PHE A 194 0.82 -0.80 -13.86
CA PHE A 194 -0.37 -1.66 -14.00
C PHE A 194 -0.91 -2.22 -12.68
N ASN A 195 -0.27 -1.90 -11.56
CA ASN A 195 -0.73 -2.23 -10.22
C ASN A 195 -0.97 -0.94 -9.43
N PRO A 196 -2.14 -0.28 -9.63
CA PRO A 196 -2.41 1.05 -9.10
C PRO A 196 -2.31 1.12 -7.58
N ILE A 197 -2.68 0.04 -6.89
CA ILE A 197 -2.56 -0.06 -5.43
C ILE A 197 -1.09 -0.02 -5.01
N GLN A 198 -0.24 -0.91 -5.57
CA GLN A 198 1.18 -0.94 -5.21
C GLN A 198 1.92 0.34 -5.63
N MET A 199 1.55 0.93 -6.76
CA MET A 199 2.06 2.23 -7.21
C MET A 199 1.79 3.31 -6.14
N VAL A 200 0.55 3.44 -5.66
CA VAL A 200 0.20 4.45 -4.65
C VAL A 200 0.83 4.12 -3.28
N THR A 201 0.89 2.85 -2.89
CA THR A 201 1.60 2.44 -1.67
C THR A 201 3.07 2.84 -1.72
N LEU A 202 3.74 2.69 -2.87
CA LEU A 202 5.12 3.12 -3.02
C LEU A 202 5.26 4.65 -3.01
N ILE A 203 4.33 5.38 -3.65
CA ILE A 203 4.28 6.85 -3.59
C ILE A 203 4.10 7.34 -2.15
N SER A 204 3.46 6.56 -1.28
CA SER A 204 3.30 6.89 0.14
C SER A 204 4.61 7.02 0.92
N CYS A 205 5.76 6.62 0.36
CA CYS A 205 7.09 7.00 0.88
C CYS A 205 7.28 8.53 0.98
N ALA A 206 6.46 9.32 0.26
CA ALA A 206 6.45 10.76 0.37
C ALA A 206 5.75 11.28 1.64
N LEU A 207 4.90 10.49 2.30
CA LEU A 207 4.07 10.95 3.42
C LEU A 207 4.86 11.60 4.56
N PRO A 208 6.01 11.07 5.02
CA PRO A 208 6.80 11.71 6.06
C PRO A 208 7.14 13.18 5.74
N PHE A 209 7.48 13.50 4.49
CA PHE A 209 7.81 14.87 4.06
C PHE A 209 6.64 15.87 4.18
N ALA A 210 5.40 15.41 4.33
CA ALA A 210 4.25 16.31 4.50
C ALA A 210 4.31 17.13 5.79
N GLN A 211 5.05 16.65 6.79
CA GLN A 211 5.16 17.24 8.13
C GLN A 211 5.90 18.59 8.13
N TRP A 212 6.78 18.84 7.16
CA TRP A 212 7.59 20.06 7.10
C TRP A 212 7.19 20.95 5.92
N ASP A 213 7.10 22.26 6.16
CA ASP A 213 6.63 23.22 5.14
C ASP A 213 7.56 23.31 3.91
N ASP A 214 8.87 23.10 4.08
CA ASP A 214 9.88 23.17 3.02
C ASP A 214 9.94 21.92 2.13
N THR A 215 9.48 20.78 2.63
CA THR A 215 9.50 19.50 1.90
C THR A 215 8.12 18.99 1.51
N ARG A 216 7.02 19.54 2.06
CA ARG A 216 5.63 19.17 1.69
C ARG A 216 5.35 19.27 0.19
N VAL A 217 6.02 20.19 -0.51
CA VAL A 217 5.91 20.32 -1.97
C VAL A 217 6.28 19.04 -2.72
N PHE A 218 7.20 18.23 -2.17
CA PHE A 218 7.63 16.97 -2.79
C PHE A 218 6.48 15.95 -2.85
N VAL A 219 5.59 15.98 -1.85
CA VAL A 219 4.44 15.07 -1.77
C VAL A 219 3.42 15.38 -2.86
N TYR A 220 3.11 16.67 -3.04
CA TYR A 220 2.18 17.08 -4.10
C TYR A 220 2.75 16.83 -5.49
N ASP A 221 4.04 17.06 -5.70
CA ASP A 221 4.72 16.74 -6.96
C ASP A 221 4.69 15.23 -7.24
N ALA A 222 4.95 14.39 -6.23
CA ALA A 222 4.81 12.93 -6.36
C ALA A 222 3.39 12.51 -6.76
N MET A 223 2.36 13.10 -6.14
CA MET A 223 0.96 12.85 -6.48
C MET A 223 0.62 13.29 -7.91
N ASP A 224 1.14 14.42 -8.37
CA ASP A 224 0.89 14.93 -9.71
C ASP A 224 1.58 14.10 -10.79
N ARG A 225 2.81 13.63 -10.54
CA ARG A 225 3.50 12.68 -11.43
C ARG A 225 2.78 11.33 -11.51
N ALA A 226 2.25 10.85 -10.38
CA ALA A 226 1.46 9.64 -10.34
C ALA A 226 0.21 9.75 -11.22
N ARG A 227 -0.53 10.86 -11.11
CA ARG A 227 -1.69 11.15 -11.95
C ARG A 227 -1.33 11.24 -13.43
N ALA A 228 -0.27 11.97 -13.77
CA ALA A 228 0.20 12.10 -15.15
C ALA A 228 0.58 10.73 -15.75
N THR A 229 1.18 9.85 -14.93
CA THR A 229 1.49 8.48 -15.32
C THR A 229 0.22 7.68 -15.57
N MET A 230 -0.76 7.73 -14.67
CA MET A 230 -2.04 7.03 -14.84
C MET A 230 -2.83 7.54 -16.07
N ASP A 231 -2.83 8.85 -16.32
CA ASP A 231 -3.44 9.44 -17.51
C ASP A 231 -2.75 8.97 -18.81
N SER A 232 -1.46 8.64 -18.76
CA SER A 232 -0.73 8.06 -19.89
C SER A 232 -1.13 6.60 -20.10
N ILE A 233 -1.23 5.81 -19.03
CA ILE A 233 -1.64 4.41 -19.08
C ILE A 233 -3.04 4.28 -19.65
N GLU A 234 -3.97 5.11 -19.19
CA GLU A 234 -5.35 5.11 -19.67
C GLU A 234 -5.39 5.35 -21.20
N LYS A 235 -4.56 6.27 -21.71
CA LYS A 235 -4.44 6.51 -23.15
C LYS A 235 -3.84 5.32 -23.89
N ASP A 236 -2.82 4.68 -23.32
CA ASP A 236 -2.17 3.51 -23.92
C ASP A 236 -3.16 2.32 -23.98
N ILE A 237 -3.91 2.05 -22.92
CA ILE A 237 -4.94 1.01 -22.87
C ILE A 237 -6.08 1.32 -23.87
N GLN A 238 -6.56 2.57 -23.92
CA GLN A 238 -7.59 2.98 -24.88
C GLN A 238 -7.12 2.91 -26.34
N ALA A 239 -5.84 3.14 -26.60
CA ALA A 239 -5.27 2.98 -27.94
C ALA A 239 -5.22 1.51 -28.32
N ASN A 240 -4.76 0.64 -27.41
CA ASN A 240 -4.72 -0.81 -27.62
C ASN A 240 -6.13 -1.41 -27.79
N ASP A 241 -7.12 -0.98 -27.00
CA ASP A 241 -8.53 -1.41 -27.12
C ASP A 241 -9.10 -1.18 -28.53
N ARG A 242 -8.68 -0.08 -29.18
CA ARG A 242 -9.15 0.26 -30.54
C ARG A 242 -8.55 -0.67 -31.60
N ASP A 243 -7.33 -1.13 -31.37
CA ASP A 243 -6.57 -1.94 -32.33
C ASP A 243 -6.76 -3.44 -32.11
N ASP A 244 -6.88 -3.89 -30.86
CA ASP A 244 -7.17 -5.28 -30.45
C ASP A 244 -7.87 -5.34 -29.07
N PRO A 245 -9.21 -5.50 -29.02
CA PRO A 245 -9.97 -5.60 -27.77
C PRO A 245 -9.59 -6.81 -26.90
N ALA A 246 -8.94 -7.84 -27.46
CA ALA A 246 -8.42 -8.97 -26.69
C ALA A 246 -7.05 -8.67 -26.06
N GLY A 247 -6.38 -7.58 -26.47
CA GLY A 247 -5.07 -7.17 -26.00
C GLY A 247 -5.05 -6.66 -24.55
N ASN A 248 -6.21 -6.34 -23.98
CA ASN A 248 -6.36 -5.89 -22.59
C ASN A 248 -6.73 -7.01 -21.61
N LEU A 249 -6.79 -8.26 -22.09
CA LEU A 249 -6.95 -9.43 -21.23
C LEU A 249 -5.58 -9.85 -20.69
N MET A 250 -5.38 -9.72 -19.37
CA MET A 250 -4.21 -10.27 -18.68
C MET A 250 -4.59 -11.59 -18.01
N MET A 251 -3.68 -12.55 -17.99
CA MET A 251 -3.87 -13.80 -17.27
C MET A 251 -3.47 -13.60 -15.80
N ASP A 252 -4.37 -13.84 -14.86
CA ASP A 252 -4.06 -13.80 -13.44
C ASP A 252 -3.20 -14.99 -13.00
N SER A 253 -2.78 -14.98 -11.73
CA SER A 253 -1.97 -16.04 -11.11
C SER A 253 -2.63 -17.43 -11.16
N ASP A 254 -3.97 -17.47 -11.28
CA ASP A 254 -4.79 -18.68 -11.33
C ASP A 254 -5.09 -19.13 -12.77
N GLY A 255 -4.65 -18.36 -13.76
CA GLY A 255 -4.85 -18.65 -15.17
C GLY A 255 -6.16 -18.15 -15.77
N ASN A 256 -6.90 -17.28 -15.07
CA ASN A 256 -8.09 -16.64 -15.61
C ASN A 256 -7.72 -15.39 -16.40
N LEU A 257 -8.45 -15.14 -17.50
CA LEU A 257 -8.35 -13.88 -18.23
C LEU A 257 -9.11 -12.80 -17.45
N ILE A 258 -8.39 -11.85 -16.86
CA ILE A 258 -8.92 -10.63 -16.28
C ILE A 258 -8.93 -9.54 -17.34
N ASP A 259 -10.09 -8.92 -17.54
CA ASP A 259 -10.20 -7.70 -18.31
C ASP A 259 -9.55 -6.56 -17.53
N VAL A 260 -8.35 -6.17 -17.95
CA VAL A 260 -7.67 -4.98 -17.46
C VAL A 260 -8.24 -3.79 -18.20
N SER A 261 -9.54 -3.57 -18.01
CA SER A 261 -10.20 -2.39 -18.53
C SER A 261 -9.58 -1.16 -17.88
N ALA A 262 -9.34 -0.12 -18.69
CA ALA A 262 -8.80 1.14 -18.20
C ALA A 262 -9.64 1.71 -17.03
N GLY A 263 -10.95 1.45 -17.04
CA GLY A 263 -11.87 1.85 -15.98
C GLY A 263 -11.55 1.24 -14.61
N SER A 264 -11.25 -0.06 -14.55
CA SER A 264 -10.99 -0.73 -13.25
C SER A 264 -9.65 -0.30 -12.65
N ILE A 265 -8.58 -0.20 -13.46
CA ILE A 265 -7.29 0.32 -12.98
C ILE A 265 -7.46 1.77 -12.49
N ARG A 266 -8.19 2.59 -13.24
CA ARG A 266 -8.39 4.01 -12.90
C ARG A 266 -9.14 4.17 -11.59
N GLU A 267 -10.21 3.41 -11.39
CA GLU A 267 -11.02 3.44 -10.17
C GLU A 267 -10.20 3.06 -8.93
N GLN A 268 -9.40 1.99 -9.03
CA GLN A 268 -8.49 1.58 -7.95
C GLN A 268 -7.43 2.66 -7.66
N PHE A 269 -6.91 3.30 -8.70
CA PHE A 269 -5.94 4.39 -8.54
C PHE A 269 -6.55 5.62 -7.87
N ASP A 270 -7.70 6.08 -8.36
CA ASP A 270 -8.37 7.26 -7.82
C ASP A 270 -8.75 7.06 -6.35
N THR A 271 -9.29 5.87 -6.02
CA THR A 271 -9.57 5.47 -4.63
C THR A 271 -8.29 5.50 -3.79
N SER A 272 -7.21 4.85 -4.24
CA SER A 272 -5.94 4.83 -3.51
C SER A 272 -5.35 6.24 -3.33
N MET A 273 -5.48 7.10 -4.34
CA MET A 273 -5.01 8.49 -4.30
C MET A 273 -5.83 9.35 -3.33
N LEU A 274 -7.12 9.06 -3.14
CA LEU A 274 -7.93 9.69 -2.10
C LEU A 274 -7.42 9.31 -0.70
N LEU A 275 -7.10 8.03 -0.47
CA LEU A 275 -6.51 7.57 0.80
C LEU A 275 -5.18 8.28 1.07
N LEU A 276 -4.29 8.34 0.07
CA LEU A 276 -3.03 9.08 0.18
C LEU A 276 -3.27 10.56 0.50
N ARG A 277 -4.20 11.21 -0.19
CA ARG A 277 -4.53 12.62 0.04
C ARG A 277 -5.04 12.87 1.46
N HIS A 278 -5.88 12.00 1.98
CA HIS A 278 -6.35 12.09 3.36
C HIS A 278 -5.17 12.11 4.34
N ASP A 279 -4.24 11.18 4.18
CA ASP A 279 -3.08 11.07 5.08
C ASP A 279 -2.14 12.27 4.97
N VAL A 280 -1.95 12.82 3.77
CA VAL A 280 -1.20 14.08 3.59
C VAL A 280 -1.82 15.21 4.40
N LEU A 281 -3.16 15.34 4.36
CA LEU A 281 -3.87 16.38 5.10
C LEU A 281 -3.72 16.20 6.61
N ARG A 282 -3.74 14.96 7.10
CA ARG A 282 -3.49 14.66 8.52
C ARG A 282 -2.07 15.02 8.93
N LEU A 283 -1.08 14.58 8.16
CA LEU A 283 0.33 14.80 8.49
C LEU A 283 0.75 16.28 8.38
N CYS A 284 0.09 17.06 7.54
CA CYS A 284 0.32 18.51 7.48
C CYS A 284 -0.49 19.32 8.51
N GLY A 285 -1.32 18.66 9.33
CA GLY A 285 -2.14 19.28 10.37
C GLY A 285 -3.43 19.95 9.87
N ASP A 286 -3.86 19.69 8.64
CA ASP A 286 -5.13 20.18 8.08
C ASP A 286 -6.29 19.20 8.35
N ASP A 287 -6.56 19.02 9.64
CA ASP A 287 -7.58 18.10 10.14
C ASP A 287 -8.98 18.42 9.61
N GLU A 288 -9.28 19.70 9.40
CA GLU A 288 -10.59 20.13 8.91
C GLU A 288 -10.82 19.68 7.46
N GLN A 289 -9.82 19.85 6.57
CA GLN A 289 -9.94 19.36 5.21
C GLN A 289 -9.91 17.83 5.14
N ALA A 290 -9.12 17.15 5.97
CA ALA A 290 -9.13 15.69 6.05
C ALA A 290 -10.52 15.17 6.48
N ASP A 291 -11.12 15.78 7.50
CA ASP A 291 -12.47 15.48 7.97
C ASP A 291 -13.55 15.75 6.92
N ARG A 292 -13.40 16.80 6.10
CA ARG A 292 -14.29 17.06 4.96
C ARG A 292 -14.16 15.95 3.92
N LEU A 293 -12.93 15.55 3.58
CA LEU A 293 -12.67 14.48 2.63
C LEU A 293 -13.33 13.17 3.08
N LEU A 294 -13.32 12.86 4.39
CA LEU A 294 -14.05 11.71 4.95
C LEU A 294 -15.57 11.76 4.74
N ARG A 295 -16.16 12.95 4.89
CA ARG A 295 -17.61 13.13 4.72
C ARG A 295 -18.03 13.12 3.26
N ASP A 296 -17.19 13.67 2.38
CA ASP A 296 -17.53 13.83 0.97
C ASP A 296 -17.38 12.53 0.16
N ASN A 297 -16.68 11.53 0.70
CA ASN A 297 -16.44 10.23 0.05
C ASN A 297 -16.92 9.04 0.93
N SER A 298 -18.01 9.22 1.67
CA SER A 298 -18.55 8.19 2.58
C SER A 298 -19.21 7.00 1.86
N ASP A 299 -19.34 7.07 0.54
CA ASP A 299 -19.71 5.96 -0.35
C ASP A 299 -18.59 4.91 -0.47
N LEU A 300 -17.35 5.30 -0.19
CA LEU A 300 -16.23 4.37 -0.13
C LEU A 300 -16.13 3.75 1.26
N GLU A 301 -16.11 2.41 1.33
CA GLU A 301 -16.05 1.66 2.61
C GLU A 301 -14.92 2.13 3.55
N PRO A 302 -13.65 2.31 3.12
CA PRO A 302 -12.59 2.74 4.03
C PRO A 302 -12.85 4.12 4.66
N PHE A 303 -13.47 5.02 3.90
CA PHE A 303 -13.81 6.37 4.35
C PHE A 303 -14.99 6.35 5.32
N ALA A 304 -16.00 5.52 5.04
CA ALA A 304 -17.12 5.30 5.93
C ALA A 304 -16.68 4.73 7.28
N ASP A 305 -15.81 3.73 7.23
CA ASP A 305 -15.26 3.05 8.41
C ASP A 305 -14.44 4.00 9.28
N THR A 306 -13.52 4.75 8.66
CA THR A 306 -12.69 5.72 9.37
C THR A 306 -13.55 6.80 10.02
N ARG A 307 -14.59 7.27 9.32
CA ARG A 307 -15.53 8.24 9.88
C ARG A 307 -16.32 7.67 11.05
N ALA A 308 -16.75 6.42 10.95
CA ALA A 308 -17.44 5.73 12.03
C ALA A 308 -16.54 5.59 13.28
N ILE A 309 -15.27 5.20 13.13
CA ILE A 309 -14.29 5.13 14.22
C ILE A 309 -14.15 6.49 14.92
N GLN A 310 -14.00 7.59 14.16
CA GLN A 310 -13.91 8.94 14.73
C GLN A 310 -15.14 9.29 15.59
N LEU A 311 -16.33 8.95 15.11
CA LEU A 311 -17.59 9.24 15.81
C LEU A 311 -17.75 8.37 17.07
N ILE A 312 -17.38 7.09 17.00
CA ILE A 312 -17.37 6.17 18.14
C ILE A 312 -16.41 6.66 19.21
N ALA A 313 -15.15 6.92 18.87
CA ALA A 313 -14.14 7.35 19.82
C ALA A 313 -14.47 8.71 20.44
N GLY A 314 -15.09 9.61 19.67
CA GLY A 314 -15.62 10.88 20.15
C GLY A 314 -16.93 10.78 20.94
N LYS A 315 -17.50 9.58 21.10
CA LYS A 315 -18.81 9.33 21.73
C LYS A 315 -19.95 10.16 21.11
N ARG A 316 -19.88 10.41 19.79
CA ARG A 316 -20.83 11.22 19.01
C ARG A 316 -21.95 10.35 18.45
N TRP A 317 -22.66 9.63 19.32
CA TRP A 317 -23.63 8.58 18.96
C TRP A 317 -24.77 9.04 18.05
N ARG A 318 -25.28 10.25 18.30
CA ARG A 318 -26.33 10.84 17.46
C ARG A 318 -25.86 11.07 16.03
N GLU A 319 -24.65 11.57 15.88
CA GLU A 319 -24.07 11.79 14.55
C GLU A 319 -23.68 10.47 13.88
N LEU A 320 -23.25 9.48 14.64
CA LEU A 320 -23.02 8.12 14.13
C LEU A 320 -24.31 7.50 13.59
N TYR A 321 -25.41 7.65 14.32
CA TYR A 321 -26.73 7.19 13.88
C TYR A 321 -27.18 7.89 12.59
N ASP A 322 -27.15 9.23 12.58
CA ASP A 322 -27.55 10.03 11.41
C ASP A 322 -26.65 9.77 10.19
N PHE A 323 -25.39 9.40 10.42
CA PHE A 323 -24.43 9.04 9.38
C PHE A 323 -24.70 7.64 8.81
N ALA A 324 -24.75 6.62 9.67
CA ALA A 324 -24.94 5.24 9.24
C ALA A 324 -26.33 5.02 8.62
N SER A 325 -27.35 5.75 9.08
CA SER A 325 -28.69 5.70 8.47
C SER A 325 -28.66 6.22 7.04
N ARG A 326 -27.96 7.34 6.78
CA ARG A 326 -27.85 7.89 5.42
C ARG A 326 -27.11 6.95 4.48
N ILE A 327 -26.00 6.35 4.93
CA ILE A 327 -25.26 5.38 4.12
C ILE A 327 -26.15 4.19 3.74
N LEU A 328 -26.85 3.60 4.71
CA LEU A 328 -27.70 2.44 4.44
C LEU A 328 -28.98 2.77 3.67
N ASP A 329 -29.45 4.02 3.75
CA ASP A 329 -30.54 4.52 2.90
C ASP A 329 -30.08 4.68 1.44
N ASP A 330 -28.83 5.13 1.22
CA ASP A 330 -28.25 5.34 -0.12
C ASP A 330 -27.81 4.00 -0.77
N ASP A 331 -27.13 3.12 -0.01
CA ASP A 331 -26.80 1.75 -0.40
C ASP A 331 -26.99 0.76 0.77
N PRO A 332 -28.08 -0.04 0.75
CA PRO A 332 -28.36 -1.04 1.78
C PRO A 332 -27.32 -2.17 1.89
N TYR A 333 -26.45 -2.33 0.89
CA TYR A 333 -25.43 -3.38 0.85
C TYR A 333 -24.04 -2.89 1.23
N GLN A 334 -23.84 -1.58 1.40
CA GLN A 334 -22.54 -1.03 1.80
C GLN A 334 -22.17 -1.56 3.20
N GLN A 335 -20.99 -2.18 3.31
CA GLN A 335 -20.49 -2.62 4.60
C GLN A 335 -19.87 -1.43 5.33
N ILE A 336 -20.38 -1.11 6.52
CA ILE A 336 -19.70 -0.23 7.48
C ILE A 336 -19.07 -1.16 8.52
N ALA A 337 -17.88 -1.66 8.23
CA ALA A 337 -17.23 -2.75 8.94
C ALA A 337 -15.89 -2.31 9.53
N LEU A 338 -15.93 -1.76 10.74
CA LEU A 338 -14.73 -1.71 11.58
C LEU A 338 -15.02 -1.96 13.06
N ILE A 339 -15.87 -2.95 13.34
CA ILE A 339 -15.99 -3.51 14.67
C ILE A 339 -15.69 -5.01 14.57
N PRO A 340 -14.64 -5.50 15.24
CA PRO A 340 -14.37 -6.93 15.33
C PRO A 340 -15.64 -7.70 15.74
N PRO A 341 -16.04 -8.78 15.04
CA PRO A 341 -17.31 -9.48 15.31
C PRO A 341 -17.45 -9.96 16.76
N ASN A 342 -16.32 -10.20 17.44
CA ASN A 342 -16.24 -10.57 18.85
C ASN A 342 -16.53 -9.43 19.83
N LEU A 343 -16.60 -8.18 19.36
CA LEU A 343 -16.93 -6.99 20.14
C LEU A 343 -18.38 -6.52 19.92
N VAL A 344 -19.08 -7.12 18.96
CA VAL A 344 -20.49 -6.85 18.66
C VAL A 344 -21.37 -7.92 19.34
N PRO A 345 -22.47 -7.56 20.02
CA PRO A 345 -23.45 -8.54 20.51
C PRO A 345 -23.98 -9.44 19.38
N ASP A 346 -24.29 -10.71 19.66
CA ASP A 346 -24.73 -11.70 18.67
C ASP A 346 -25.97 -11.26 17.86
N ASP A 347 -26.77 -10.36 18.44
CA ASP A 347 -28.02 -9.80 17.94
C ASP A 347 -27.87 -8.43 17.25
N TRP A 348 -26.66 -7.89 17.14
CA TRP A 348 -26.37 -6.68 16.35
C TRP A 348 -25.78 -7.07 15.01
N HIS A 349 -26.30 -6.48 13.94
CA HIS A 349 -25.92 -6.80 12.57
C HIS A 349 -25.23 -5.62 11.87
N THR A 350 -25.34 -4.42 12.44
CA THR A 350 -24.80 -3.19 11.86
C THR A 350 -24.33 -2.20 12.93
N ILE A 351 -23.52 -1.23 12.53
CA ILE A 351 -23.12 -0.10 13.39
C ILE A 351 -24.32 0.79 13.81
N LEU A 352 -25.44 0.69 13.09
CA LEU A 352 -26.69 1.36 13.46
C LEU A 352 -27.27 0.77 14.74
N ASP A 353 -27.20 -0.54 14.93
CA ASP A 353 -27.72 -1.20 16.13
C ASP A 353 -26.98 -0.71 17.38
N LEU A 354 -25.66 -0.51 17.25
CA LEU A 354 -24.81 0.13 18.26
C LEU A 354 -25.27 1.57 18.56
N ALA A 355 -25.39 2.40 17.53
CA ALA A 355 -25.75 3.80 17.71
C ALA A 355 -27.16 3.96 18.32
N GLN A 356 -28.12 3.12 17.90
CA GLN A 356 -29.47 3.08 18.44
C GLN A 356 -29.50 2.66 19.91
N TYR A 357 -28.74 1.64 20.28
CA TYR A 357 -28.64 1.17 21.66
C TYR A 357 -28.15 2.29 22.59
N GLU A 358 -27.06 2.98 22.20
CA GLU A 358 -26.48 4.08 22.99
C GLU A 358 -27.42 5.28 23.08
N LEU A 359 -28.13 5.62 22.01
CA LEU A 359 -29.14 6.69 22.08
C LEU A 359 -30.31 6.34 23.02
N ALA A 360 -30.60 5.05 23.22
CA ALA A 360 -31.69 4.58 24.07
C ALA A 360 -31.28 4.31 25.52
N HIS A 361 -30.02 3.96 25.79
CA HIS A 361 -29.53 3.50 27.09
C HIS A 361 -28.32 4.27 27.63
N GLY A 362 -27.60 4.99 26.78
CA GLY A 362 -26.51 5.89 27.14
C GLY A 362 -27.04 7.24 27.63
N GLN A 363 -26.34 7.83 28.62
CA GLN A 363 -26.58 9.21 29.08
C GLN A 363 -25.98 10.23 28.11
#